data_AF-A0A4R2R897-F1
#
_entry.id   AF-A0A4R2R897-F1
#
_cell.length_a   1.000
_cell.length_b   1.000
_cell.length_c   1.000
_cell.angle_alpha   90.00
_cell.angle_beta   90.00
_cell.angle_gamma   90.00
#
_symmetry.space_group_name_H-M   'P 1'
#
loop_
_entity.id
_entity.type
_entity.pdbx_description
1 polymer ?
#
loop_
_entity_poly.entity_id
_entity_poly.type
_entity_poly.pdbx_seq_one_letter_code
_entity_poly.pdbx_strand_id
1 'polypeptide(L)'
;MEMMSQELEQLIQERRERLLLELQVLELAVTDGQQLETLWHKMKFVVLEGDPSGYFRIRTLLNSHRAGAISFAIAKQNVFRIYVDAMRSELLPSNMVNLLTHIWGYLKKHVDEADRAVPIAMLARLSAGDHSVVKPLYDLFAELHLKIGKENLLDPSLRNVV
;
A
#
# COMPACT_ATOMS: atom_id res chain seq x y z
N MET A 1 2.54 -10.40 22.90
CA MET A 1 2.44 -9.95 21.50
C MET A 1 2.44 -8.44 21.58
N GLU A 2 3.56 -7.79 21.24
CA GLU A 2 3.60 -6.32 21.25
C GLU A 2 2.65 -5.81 20.17
N MET A 3 1.56 -5.20 20.62
CA MET A 3 0.59 -4.52 19.77
C MET A 3 1.27 -3.33 19.11
N MET A 4 0.87 -3.00 17.87
CA MET A 4 1.28 -1.73 17.27
C MET A 4 0.75 -0.58 18.15
N SER A 5 1.38 0.59 18.07
CA SER A 5 0.89 1.74 18.83
C SER A 5 -0.57 2.04 18.44
N GLN A 6 -1.45 2.23 19.42
CA GLN A 6 -2.87 2.56 19.20
C GLN A 6 -3.05 3.76 18.25
N GLU A 7 -2.15 4.75 18.34
CA GLU A 7 -2.11 5.92 17.45
C GLU A 7 -1.93 5.51 15.97
N LEU A 8 -1.01 4.59 15.68
CA LEU A 8 -0.78 4.10 14.32
C LEU A 8 -1.96 3.29 13.80
N GLU A 9 -2.54 2.42 14.65
CA GLU A 9 -3.70 1.61 14.28
C GLU A 9 -4.89 2.52 13.93
N GLN A 10 -5.13 3.56 14.73
CA GLN A 10 -6.16 4.56 14.46
C GLN A 10 -5.88 5.32 13.15
N LEU A 11 -4.66 5.79 12.93
CA LEU A 11 -4.27 6.49 11.70
C LEU A 11 -4.51 5.61 10.46
N ILE A 12 -4.10 4.35 10.51
CA ILE A 12 -4.29 3.40 9.41
C ILE A 12 -5.77 3.13 9.17
N GLN A 13 -6.56 3.00 10.24
CA GLN A 13 -8.00 2.76 10.15
C GLN A 13 -8.74 3.94 9.51
N GLU A 14 -8.48 5.17 9.96
CA GLU A 14 -9.06 6.39 9.38
C GLU A 14 -8.72 6.53 7.89
N ARG A 15 -7.45 6.25 7.53
CA ARG A 15 -7.01 6.23 6.13
C ARG A 15 -7.76 5.18 5.31
N ARG A 16 -7.95 3.96 5.84
CA ARG A 16 -8.68 2.88 5.15
C ARG A 16 -10.14 3.23 4.93
N GLU A 17 -10.79 3.87 5.91
CA GLU A 17 -12.18 4.33 5.79
C GLU A 17 -12.34 5.37 4.69
N ARG A 18 -11.43 6.36 4.63
CA ARG A 18 -11.37 7.32 3.52
C ARG A 18 -11.23 6.62 2.18
N LEU A 19 -10.25 5.71 2.04
CA LEU A 19 -9.99 5.01 0.78
C LEU A 19 -11.15 4.11 0.35
N LEU A 20 -11.86 3.48 1.29
CA LEU A 20 -13.07 2.70 1.00
C LEU A 20 -14.16 3.56 0.36
N LEU A 21 -14.37 4.79 0.84
CA LEU A 21 -15.34 5.73 0.26
C LEU A 21 -14.90 6.18 -1.14
N GLU A 22 -13.62 6.52 -1.32
CA GLU A 22 -13.08 6.92 -2.63
C GLU A 22 -13.20 5.77 -3.66
N LEU A 23 -12.99 4.52 -3.24
CA LEU A 23 -13.10 3.36 -4.11
C LEU A 23 -14.53 3.09 -4.57
N GLN A 24 -15.56 3.37 -3.76
CA GLN A 24 -16.95 3.23 -4.20
C GLN A 24 -17.24 4.13 -5.41
N VAL A 25 -16.69 5.35 -5.40
CA VAL A 25 -16.82 6.28 -6.54
C VAL A 25 -16.01 5.80 -7.73
N LEU A 26 -14.76 5.38 -7.51
CA LEU A 26 -13.88 4.90 -8.58
C LEU A 26 -14.34 3.59 -9.21
N GLU A 27 -15.03 2.72 -8.47
CA GLU A 27 -15.61 1.51 -9.02
C GLU A 27 -16.63 1.82 -10.11
N LEU A 28 -17.34 2.95 -10.01
CA LEU A 28 -18.25 3.40 -11.06
C LEU A 28 -17.50 4.12 -12.19
N ALA A 29 -16.48 4.91 -11.85
CA ALA A 29 -15.79 5.79 -12.80
C ALA A 29 -14.71 5.12 -13.66
N VAL A 30 -14.08 4.04 -13.19
CA VAL A 30 -13.02 3.34 -13.94
C VAL A 30 -13.63 2.57 -15.10
N THR A 31 -13.34 2.99 -16.34
CA THR A 31 -13.92 2.47 -17.58
C THR A 31 -12.95 1.65 -18.43
N ASP A 32 -11.65 1.71 -18.16
CA ASP A 32 -10.65 0.97 -18.92
C ASP A 32 -9.52 0.37 -18.06
N GLY A 33 -8.72 -0.49 -18.71
CA GLY A 33 -7.60 -1.19 -18.06
C GLY A 33 -6.45 -0.27 -17.65
N GLN A 34 -6.25 0.87 -18.31
CA GLN A 34 -5.17 1.80 -17.98
C GLN A 34 -5.49 2.56 -16.68
N GLN A 35 -6.74 2.96 -16.49
CA GLN A 35 -7.22 3.54 -15.23
C GLN A 35 -7.15 2.51 -14.09
N LEU A 36 -7.52 1.25 -14.36
CA LEU A 36 -7.41 0.16 -13.36
C LEU A 36 -5.96 -0.10 -12.94
N GLU A 37 -5.02 -0.08 -13.89
CA GLU A 37 -3.58 -0.17 -13.62
C GLU A 37 -3.09 1.05 -12.83
N THR A 38 -3.53 2.26 -13.18
CA THR A 38 -3.17 3.49 -12.45
C THR A 38 -3.63 3.42 -11.00
N LEU A 39 -4.86 2.97 -10.76
CA LEU A 39 -5.37 2.72 -9.42
C LEU A 39 -4.53 1.68 -8.66
N TRP A 40 -4.14 0.59 -9.34
CA TRP A 40 -3.26 -0.42 -8.77
C TRP A 40 -1.91 0.16 -8.32
N HIS A 41 -1.28 1.00 -9.15
CA HIS A 41 -0.01 1.62 -8.79
C HIS A 41 -0.09 2.45 -7.49
N LYS A 42 -1.23 3.10 -7.26
CA LYS A 42 -1.52 3.87 -6.04
C LYS A 42 -1.86 2.98 -4.84
N MET A 43 -2.68 1.95 -5.04
CA MET A 43 -3.24 1.15 -3.95
C MET A 43 -2.41 -0.06 -3.53
N LYS A 44 -1.40 -0.47 -4.31
CA LYS A 44 -0.68 -1.73 -4.06
C LYS A 44 -0.09 -1.89 -2.66
N PHE A 45 0.37 -0.79 -2.05
CA PHE A 45 0.93 -0.85 -0.70
C PHE A 45 -0.15 -0.89 0.38
N VAL A 46 -1.29 -0.25 0.15
CA VAL A 46 -2.48 -0.39 1.00
C VAL A 46 -3.02 -1.83 0.96
N VAL A 47 -2.97 -2.48 -0.21
CA VAL A 47 -3.32 -3.92 -0.29
C VAL A 47 -2.33 -4.77 0.49
N LEU A 48 -1.02 -4.53 0.31
CA LEU A 48 0.03 -5.29 0.98
C LEU A 48 -0.07 -5.20 2.52
N GLU A 49 -0.55 -4.09 3.04
CA GLU A 49 -0.79 -3.88 4.47
C GLU A 49 -1.84 -4.84 5.05
N GLY A 50 -2.92 -5.11 4.33
CA GLY A 50 -4.03 -5.93 4.82
C GLY A 50 -4.03 -7.37 4.29
N ASP A 51 -3.70 -7.53 3.01
CA ASP A 51 -3.73 -8.81 2.30
C ASP A 51 -2.52 -8.93 1.35
N PRO A 52 -1.36 -9.40 1.86
CA PRO A 52 -0.20 -9.68 1.01
C PRO A 52 -0.50 -10.66 -0.14
N SER A 53 -1.44 -11.58 0.02
CA SER A 53 -1.84 -12.50 -1.05
C SER A 53 -2.63 -11.79 -2.15
N GLY A 54 -3.47 -10.83 -1.75
CA GLY A 54 -4.24 -9.94 -2.60
C GLY A 54 -3.35 -9.15 -3.55
N TYR A 55 -2.18 -8.70 -3.09
CA TYR A 55 -1.19 -8.02 -3.93
C TYR A 55 -0.82 -8.86 -5.17
N PHE A 56 -0.51 -10.14 -4.96
CA PHE A 56 -0.14 -11.04 -6.05
C PHE A 56 -1.34 -11.40 -6.92
N ARG A 57 -2.51 -11.60 -6.31
CA ARG A 57 -3.76 -11.88 -7.04
C ARG A 57 -4.12 -10.75 -8.00
N ILE A 58 -4.02 -9.49 -7.58
CA ILE A 58 -4.27 -8.33 -8.45
C ILE A 58 -3.27 -8.32 -9.62
N ARG A 59 -1.98 -8.53 -9.35
CA ARG A 59 -0.97 -8.59 -10.41
C ARG A 59 -1.29 -9.66 -11.45
N THR A 60 -1.75 -10.83 -11.02
CA THR A 60 -2.19 -11.90 -11.92
C THR A 60 -3.42 -11.48 -12.74
N LEU A 61 -4.44 -10.88 -12.11
CA LEU A 61 -5.64 -10.41 -12.81
C LEU A 61 -5.31 -9.36 -13.89
N LEU A 62 -4.47 -8.39 -13.57
CA LEU A 62 -4.06 -7.33 -14.51
C LEU A 62 -3.25 -7.89 -15.68
N ASN A 63 -2.33 -8.82 -15.41
CA ASN A 63 -1.56 -9.50 -16.46
C ASN A 63 -2.47 -10.37 -17.36
N SER A 64 -3.39 -11.12 -16.78
CA SER A 64 -4.36 -11.93 -17.53
C SER A 64 -5.27 -11.07 -18.40
N HIS A 65 -5.72 -9.92 -17.90
CA HIS A 65 -6.48 -8.96 -18.68
C HIS A 65 -5.65 -8.41 -19.86
N ARG A 66 -4.42 -7.98 -19.60
CA ARG A 66 -3.51 -7.47 -20.63
C ARG A 66 -3.21 -8.50 -21.72
N ALA A 67 -3.16 -9.78 -21.36
CA ALA A 67 -2.98 -10.89 -22.29
C ALA A 67 -4.28 -11.31 -23.02
N GLY A 68 -5.42 -10.67 -22.75
CA GLY A 68 -6.72 -11.01 -23.33
C GLY A 68 -7.35 -12.30 -22.79
N ALA A 69 -6.82 -12.87 -21.70
CA ALA A 69 -7.33 -14.11 -21.11
C ALA A 69 -8.62 -13.91 -20.30
N ILE A 70 -8.89 -12.68 -19.82
CA ILE A 70 -10.12 -12.31 -19.12
C ILE A 70 -10.63 -10.96 -19.61
N SER A 71 -11.94 -10.72 -19.51
CA SER A 71 -12.53 -9.43 -19.85
C SER A 71 -12.19 -8.34 -18.83
N PHE A 72 -12.26 -7.08 -19.26
CA PHE A 72 -12.10 -5.92 -18.37
C PHE A 72 -13.08 -5.97 -17.18
N ALA A 73 -14.34 -6.32 -17.42
CA ALA A 73 -15.36 -6.41 -16.38
C ALA A 73 -14.97 -7.42 -15.28
N ILE A 74 -14.47 -8.59 -15.65
CA ILE A 74 -14.00 -9.62 -14.71
C ILE A 74 -12.79 -9.10 -13.93
N ALA A 75 -11.82 -8.50 -14.61
CA ALA A 75 -10.63 -7.96 -13.97
C ALA A 75 -10.99 -6.87 -12.96
N LYS A 76 -11.80 -5.89 -13.37
CA LYS A 76 -12.28 -4.78 -12.54
C LYS A 76 -12.99 -5.29 -11.29
N GLN A 77 -14.03 -6.12 -11.44
CA GLN A 77 -14.81 -6.62 -10.30
C GLN A 77 -13.91 -7.34 -9.27
N ASN A 78 -12.98 -8.18 -9.73
CA ASN A 78 -12.11 -8.92 -8.84
C ASN A 78 -11.06 -8.04 -8.16
N VAL A 79 -10.50 -7.06 -8.87
CA VAL A 79 -9.55 -6.11 -8.31
C VAL A 79 -10.20 -5.25 -7.23
N PHE A 80 -11.40 -4.70 -7.48
CA PHE A 80 -12.12 -3.90 -6.48
C PHE A 80 -12.51 -4.71 -5.25
N ARG A 81 -12.96 -5.96 -5.42
CA ARG A 81 -13.21 -6.86 -4.29
C ARG A 81 -11.96 -7.05 -3.43
N ILE A 82 -10.80 -7.30 -4.03
CA ILE A 82 -9.55 -7.48 -3.29
C ILE A 82 -9.16 -6.20 -2.54
N TYR A 83 -9.38 -5.01 -3.12
CA TYR A 83 -9.15 -3.75 -2.38
C TYR A 83 -9.99 -3.68 -1.12
N VAL A 84 -11.30 -3.93 -1.23
CA VAL A 84 -12.23 -3.89 -0.09
C VAL A 84 -11.84 -4.90 0.98
N ASP A 85 -11.56 -6.15 0.57
CA ASP A 85 -11.16 -7.22 1.49
C ASP A 85 -9.87 -6.86 2.25
N ALA A 86 -8.86 -6.33 1.54
CA ALA A 86 -7.60 -5.92 2.16
C ALA A 86 -7.78 -4.82 3.21
N MET A 87 -8.57 -3.78 2.93
CA MET A 87 -8.78 -2.69 3.90
C MET A 87 -9.65 -3.10 5.09
N ARG A 88 -10.47 -4.14 4.95
CA ARG A 88 -11.26 -4.71 6.05
C ARG A 88 -10.54 -5.79 6.84
N SER A 89 -9.39 -6.26 6.35
CA SER A 89 -8.59 -7.28 7.02
C SER A 89 -7.93 -6.72 8.27
N GLU A 90 -7.75 -7.60 9.26
CA GLU A 90 -7.02 -7.28 10.49
C GLU A 90 -5.60 -6.78 10.17
N LEU A 91 -5.14 -5.78 10.93
CA LEU A 91 -3.76 -5.31 10.84
C LEU A 91 -2.85 -6.26 11.61
N LEU A 92 -2.08 -7.04 10.86
CA LEU A 92 -1.10 -7.96 11.45
C LEU A 92 0.29 -7.31 11.48
N PRO A 93 1.03 -7.39 12.60
CA PRO A 93 2.40 -6.88 12.67
C PRO A 93 3.32 -7.46 11.58
N SER A 94 3.13 -8.72 11.19
CA SER A 94 3.86 -9.35 10.08
C SER A 94 3.68 -8.65 8.74
N ASN A 95 2.49 -8.07 8.50
CA ASN A 95 2.22 -7.32 7.27
C ASN A 95 2.98 -5.99 7.28
N MET A 96 3.18 -5.37 8.45
CA MET A 96 4.00 -4.15 8.59
C MET A 96 5.45 -4.36 8.23
N VAL A 97 6.05 -5.46 8.68
CA VAL A 97 7.42 -5.81 8.30
C VAL A 97 7.55 -5.86 6.77
N ASN A 98 6.62 -6.55 6.13
CA ASN A 98 6.62 -6.72 4.68
C ASN A 98 6.38 -5.38 3.95
N LEU A 99 5.35 -4.63 4.36
CA LEU A 99 5.00 -3.33 3.81
C LEU A 99 6.18 -2.36 3.84
N LEU A 100 6.77 -2.15 5.02
CA LEU A 100 7.84 -1.18 5.22
C LEU A 100 9.11 -1.59 4.47
N THR A 101 9.40 -2.89 4.39
CA THR A 101 10.49 -3.40 3.56
C THR A 101 10.27 -3.08 2.07
N HIS A 102 9.06 -3.25 1.57
CA HIS A 102 8.70 -2.96 0.19
C HIS A 102 8.75 -1.46 -0.13
N ILE A 103 8.23 -0.61 0.75
CA ILE A 103 8.27 0.84 0.61
C ILE A 103 9.71 1.34 0.65
N TRP A 104 10.55 0.81 1.54
CA TRP A 104 11.97 1.13 1.53
C TRP A 104 12.65 0.73 0.22
N GLY A 105 12.30 -0.42 -0.34
CA GLY A 105 12.77 -0.84 -1.67
C GLY A 105 12.50 0.17 -2.78
N TYR A 106 11.41 0.93 -2.65
CA TYR A 106 11.09 2.09 -3.51
C TYR A 106 11.89 3.32 -3.11
N LEU A 107 11.76 3.79 -1.86
CA LEU A 107 12.36 5.04 -1.37
C LEU A 107 13.88 5.08 -1.53
N LYS A 108 14.58 3.97 -1.26
CA LYS A 108 16.04 3.89 -1.34
C LYS A 108 16.61 4.25 -2.71
N LYS A 109 15.81 4.18 -3.77
CA LYS A 109 16.20 4.54 -5.14
C LYS A 109 16.13 6.05 -5.40
N HIS A 110 15.51 6.80 -4.51
CA HIS A 110 15.16 8.21 -4.69
C HIS A 110 15.72 9.11 -3.59
N VAL A 111 16.02 8.58 -2.40
CA VAL A 111 16.62 9.33 -1.29
C VAL A 111 18.13 9.41 -1.41
N ASP A 112 18.69 10.49 -0.85
CA ASP A 112 20.13 10.72 -0.77
C ASP A 112 20.80 9.70 0.16
N GLU A 113 22.11 9.48 -0.02
CA GLU A 113 22.87 8.54 0.81
C GLU A 113 22.81 8.90 2.30
N ALA A 114 22.77 10.19 2.62
CA ALA A 114 22.67 10.70 3.99
C ALA A 114 21.38 10.27 4.72
N ASP A 115 20.30 9.97 3.99
CA ASP A 115 19.02 9.58 4.56
C ASP A 115 18.88 8.07 4.78
N ARG A 116 19.88 7.26 4.38
CA ARG A 116 19.73 5.80 4.35
C ARG A 116 20.01 5.10 5.68
N ALA A 117 20.88 5.68 6.51
CA ALA A 117 21.36 5.02 7.72
C ALA A 117 20.23 4.69 8.71
N VAL A 118 19.33 5.64 8.95
CA VAL A 118 18.24 5.50 9.93
C VAL A 118 17.20 4.45 9.48
N PRO A 119 16.63 4.50 8.25
CA PRO A 119 15.76 3.45 7.73
C PRO A 119 16.37 2.05 7.81
N ILE A 120 17.64 1.89 7.42
CA ILE A 120 18.32 0.60 7.43
C ILE A 120 18.42 0.05 8.85
N ALA A 121 18.82 0.87 9.82
CA ALA A 121 18.93 0.47 11.22
C ALA A 121 17.56 0.09 11.81
N MET A 122 16.51 0.86 11.53
CA MET A 122 15.16 0.56 11.99
C MET A 122 14.59 -0.71 11.35
N LEU A 123 14.78 -0.93 10.06
CA LEU A 123 14.34 -2.15 9.38
C LEU A 123 15.06 -3.40 9.90
N ALA A 124 16.33 -3.29 10.27
CA ALA A 124 17.08 -4.38 10.89
C ALA A 124 16.48 -4.75 12.27
N ARG A 125 16.14 -3.75 13.10
CA ARG A 125 15.44 -3.96 14.37
C ARG A 125 14.07 -4.61 14.16
N LEU A 126 13.29 -4.09 13.21
CA LEU A 126 11.97 -4.63 12.86
C LEU A 126 12.07 -6.10 12.41
N SER A 127 13.06 -6.42 11.59
CA SER A 127 13.32 -7.79 11.13
C SER A 127 13.77 -8.72 12.26
N ALA A 128 14.36 -8.18 13.33
CA ALA A 128 14.69 -8.91 14.56
C ALA A 128 13.49 -9.04 15.53
N GLY A 129 12.30 -8.54 15.16
CA GLY A 129 11.07 -8.65 15.94
C GLY A 129 10.80 -7.48 16.89
N ASP A 130 11.61 -6.42 16.85
CA ASP A 130 11.34 -5.18 17.58
C ASP A 130 10.26 -4.39 16.85
N HIS A 131 9.01 -4.46 17.32
CA HIS A 131 7.89 -3.77 16.68
C HIS A 131 7.72 -2.33 17.17
N SER A 132 8.52 -1.88 18.15
CA SER A 132 8.48 -0.49 18.64
C SER A 132 8.90 0.53 17.57
N VAL A 133 9.66 0.10 16.56
CA VAL A 133 10.12 0.95 15.47
C VAL A 133 9.11 1.12 14.34
N VAL A 134 7.97 0.42 14.36
CA VAL A 134 7.00 0.46 13.25
C VAL A 134 6.46 1.88 13.05
N LYS A 135 5.95 2.54 14.10
CA LYS A 135 5.42 3.92 14.01
C LYS A 135 6.51 4.93 13.65
N PRO A 136 7.68 4.97 14.32
CA PRO A 136 8.78 5.85 13.89
C PRO A 136 9.19 5.66 12.43
N LEU A 137 9.23 4.41 11.95
CA LEU A 137 9.59 4.12 10.56
C LEU A 137 8.48 4.53 9.57
N TYR A 138 7.21 4.38 9.97
CA TYR A 138 6.06 4.84 9.22
C TYR A 138 6.09 6.37 9.04
N ASP A 139 6.30 7.11 10.13
CA ASP A 139 6.41 8.58 10.11
C ASP A 139 7.59 9.03 9.24
N LEU A 140 8.77 8.43 9.45
CA LEU A 140 9.96 8.71 8.67
C LEU A 140 9.74 8.46 7.17
N PHE A 141 9.04 7.39 6.80
CA PHE A 141 8.74 7.13 5.39
C PHE A 141 7.76 8.13 4.82
N ALA A 142 6.75 8.57 5.58
CA ALA A 142 5.86 9.65 5.15
C ALA A 142 6.65 10.94 4.88
N GLU A 143 7.58 11.31 5.78
CA GLU A 143 8.48 12.46 5.61
C GLU A 143 9.40 12.32 4.38
N LEU A 144 9.97 11.13 4.16
CA LEU A 144 10.84 10.88 3.01
C LEU A 144 10.09 11.05 1.69
N HIS A 145 8.83 10.59 1.57
CA HIS A 145 8.03 10.83 0.36
C HIS A 145 7.87 12.33 0.08
N LEU A 146 7.60 13.13 1.11
CA LEU A 146 7.51 14.58 0.99
C LEU A 146 8.85 15.19 0.54
N LYS A 147 9.96 14.79 1.18
CA LYS A 147 11.31 15.26 0.86
C LYS A 147 11.68 15.02 -0.61
N ILE A 148 11.35 13.84 -1.15
CA ILE A 148 11.67 13.48 -2.55
C ILE A 148 10.63 13.98 -3.56
N GLY A 149 9.58 14.68 -3.11
CA GLY A 149 8.50 15.17 -3.97
C GLY A 149 7.73 14.06 -4.68
N LYS A 150 7.55 12.90 -4.04
CA LYS A 150 6.77 11.77 -4.57
C LYS A 150 5.49 11.58 -3.78
N GLU A 151 4.50 10.94 -4.41
CA GLU A 151 3.25 10.59 -3.73
C GLU A 151 3.54 9.71 -2.51
N ASN A 152 2.84 9.98 -1.40
CA ASN A 152 2.98 9.19 -0.19
C ASN A 152 2.37 7.81 -0.40
N LEU A 153 3.21 6.78 -0.46
CA LEU A 153 2.77 5.41 -0.69
C LEU A 153 2.05 4.79 0.52
N LEU A 154 2.23 5.38 1.71
CA LEU A 154 1.52 5.02 2.93
C LEU A 154 0.16 5.72 3.03
N ASP A 155 -0.04 6.81 2.31
CA ASP A 155 -1.30 7.58 2.31
C ASP A 155 -1.61 8.09 0.90
N PRO A 156 -2.00 7.18 -0.02
CA PRO A 156 -2.16 7.53 -1.41
C PRO A 156 -3.38 8.43 -1.62
N SER A 157 -3.27 9.34 -2.59
CA SER A 157 -4.38 10.13 -3.09
C SER A 157 -4.92 9.46 -4.34
N LEU A 158 -6.21 9.09 -4.34
CA LEU A 158 -6.84 8.47 -5.51
C LEU A 158 -7.34 9.48 -6.55
N ARG A 159 -6.94 10.75 -6.42
CA ARG A 159 -7.12 11.76 -7.46
C ARG A 159 -6.34 11.39 -8.74
N ASN A 160 -6.88 11.81 -9.88
CA ASN A 160 -6.29 11.61 -11.22
C ASN A 160 -6.16 10.13 -11.63
N VAL A 161 -7.02 9.25 -11.11
CA VAL A 161 -7.15 7.86 -11.59
C VAL A 161 -7.98 7.80 -12.87
N VAL A 162 -9.04 8.62 -12.93
CA VAL A 162 -9.97 8.77 -14.06
C VAL A 162 -9.85 10.16 -14.66
#